data_AF-A0A7Y6AP34-F1
#
_entry.id   AF-A0A7Y6AP34-F1
#
_cell.length_a   1.000
_cell.length_b   1.000
_cell.length_c   1.000
_cell.angle_alpha   90.00
_cell.angle_beta   90.00
_cell.angle_gamma   90.00
#
_symmetry.space_group_name_H-M   'P 1'
#
loop_
_entity.id
_entity.type
_entity.pdbx_description
1 polymer ?
#
loop_
_entity_poly.entity_id
_entity_poly.type
_entity_poly.pdbx_seq_one_letter_code
_entity_poly.pdbx_strand_id
1 'polypeptide(L)'
;MKTSIRRTLKTLTAVTATAGMIALGATAASAHVTVNPDDTGANGYTHLTFNVPNESPTAKTSKLEVKLPTDTPFTSVSVKPVEGWSAQVITSDLPKPVTVSGTTVTKAPSSVVWTADATHQLGQNQYQAFSLSVGRLPAAGTTVTLKAAQTYTDGTVVNWDEESVEGQPEPKHPAPSFTTTAEDGTAAPTASAAASPAAAAQASETSSDAASVWGIVLGAAGFVFGAAALGLVLAGRRTRTAGK
;
A
#
# COMPACT_ATOMS: atom_id res chain seq x y z
N MET A 1 54.87 17.08 -27.29
CA MET A 1 53.62 17.71 -26.80
C MET A 1 52.36 17.09 -27.44
N LYS A 2 52.21 15.76 -27.49
CA LYS A 2 51.02 15.10 -28.12
C LYS A 2 50.33 14.05 -27.24
N THR A 3 50.88 13.72 -26.07
CA THR A 3 50.38 12.62 -25.23
C THR A 3 49.44 13.12 -24.12
N SER A 4 49.55 14.38 -23.69
CA SER A 4 48.76 14.91 -22.57
C SER A 4 47.30 15.26 -22.92
N ILE A 5 46.98 15.45 -24.20
CA ILE A 5 45.63 15.84 -24.64
C ILE A 5 44.66 14.64 -24.68
N ARG A 6 45.17 13.41 -24.88
CA ARG A 6 44.32 12.21 -24.97
C ARG A 6 43.82 11.70 -23.63
N ARG A 7 44.41 12.16 -22.52
CA ARG A 7 44.02 11.74 -21.16
C ARG A 7 42.84 12.55 -20.63
N THR A 8 42.74 13.82 -20.99
CA THR A 8 41.66 14.73 -20.55
C THR A 8 40.32 14.45 -21.23
N LEU A 9 40.34 13.88 -22.45
CA LEU A 9 39.09 13.59 -23.18
C LEU A 9 38.41 12.28 -22.73
N LYS A 10 39.11 11.37 -22.04
CA LYS A 10 38.53 10.13 -21.51
C LYS A 10 37.85 10.30 -20.15
N THR A 11 38.19 11.34 -19.40
CA THR A 11 37.55 11.64 -18.10
C THR A 11 36.23 12.39 -18.23
N LEU A 12 35.97 13.05 -19.36
CA LEU A 12 34.71 13.77 -19.58
C LEU A 12 33.56 12.86 -20.00
N THR A 13 33.85 11.73 -20.66
CA THR A 13 32.83 10.77 -21.14
C THR A 13 32.35 9.80 -20.04
N ALA A 14 33.16 9.61 -18.99
CA ALA A 14 32.82 8.71 -17.88
C ALA A 14 31.92 9.37 -16.82
N VAL A 15 31.84 10.71 -16.78
CA VAL A 15 30.97 11.43 -15.83
C VAL A 15 29.54 11.60 -16.39
N THR A 16 29.39 11.72 -17.71
CA THR A 16 28.07 11.83 -18.35
C THR A 16 27.28 10.53 -18.38
N ALA A 17 27.96 9.37 -18.43
CA ALA A 17 27.27 8.07 -18.40
C ALA A 17 26.68 7.72 -17.02
N THR A 18 27.36 8.08 -15.93
CA THR A 18 26.88 7.79 -14.56
C THR A 18 25.80 8.76 -14.10
N ALA A 19 25.82 10.03 -14.56
CA ALA A 19 24.76 10.99 -14.31
C ALA A 19 23.45 10.65 -15.05
N GLY A 20 23.53 10.04 -16.24
CA GLY A 20 22.37 9.58 -16.99
C GLY A 20 21.62 8.43 -16.33
N MET A 21 22.31 7.52 -15.63
CA MET A 21 21.68 6.40 -14.92
C MET A 21 20.96 6.81 -13.63
N ILE A 22 21.38 7.89 -12.96
CA ILE A 22 20.69 8.39 -11.76
C ILE A 22 19.37 9.09 -12.15
N ALA A 23 19.31 9.73 -13.32
CA ALA A 23 18.08 10.36 -13.81
C ALA A 23 17.00 9.36 -14.28
N LEU A 24 17.39 8.12 -14.59
CA LEU A 24 16.47 7.03 -14.97
C LEU A 24 16.02 6.18 -13.76
N GLY A 25 16.60 6.42 -12.58
CA GLY A 25 16.39 5.63 -11.37
C GLY A 25 15.48 6.27 -10.33
N ALA A 26 14.93 7.46 -10.58
CA ALA A 26 13.76 7.94 -9.85
C ALA A 26 12.53 7.22 -10.41
N THR A 27 12.45 5.90 -10.17
CA THR A 27 11.13 5.30 -9.95
C THR A 27 10.55 6.13 -8.82
N ALA A 28 9.66 7.07 -9.16
CA ALA A 28 8.78 7.65 -8.15
C ALA A 28 8.29 6.44 -7.34
N ALA A 29 8.60 6.40 -6.05
CA ALA A 29 7.93 5.44 -5.19
C ALA A 29 6.45 5.81 -5.35
N SER A 30 5.72 5.01 -6.13
CA SER A 30 4.32 5.28 -6.47
C SER A 30 3.58 5.39 -5.15
N ALA A 31 3.16 6.61 -4.82
CA ALA A 31 2.50 6.88 -3.56
C ALA A 31 0.99 6.81 -3.85
N HIS A 32 0.53 5.61 -4.17
CA HIS A 32 -0.87 5.40 -4.49
C HIS A 32 -1.72 5.57 -3.24
N VAL A 33 -2.93 6.14 -3.40
CA VAL A 33 -3.93 6.02 -2.36
C VAL A 33 -4.32 4.55 -2.24
N THR A 34 -4.20 3.99 -1.04
CA THR A 34 -4.59 2.61 -0.75
C THR A 34 -5.73 2.56 0.23
N VAL A 35 -6.45 1.44 0.25
CA VAL A 35 -7.44 1.14 1.29
C VAL A 35 -7.10 -0.20 1.95
N ASN A 36 -7.11 -0.20 3.27
CA ASN A 36 -6.82 -1.38 4.09
C ASN A 36 -8.04 -1.68 4.97
N PRO A 37 -8.80 -2.74 4.68
CA PRO A 37 -9.84 -3.24 5.58
C PRO A 37 -9.24 -4.03 6.75
N ASP A 38 -9.80 -3.87 7.96
CA ASP A 38 -9.46 -4.71 9.13
C ASP A 38 -9.98 -6.16 8.95
N ASP A 39 -11.19 -6.28 8.39
CA ASP A 39 -11.89 -7.51 8.07
C ASP A 39 -12.69 -7.30 6.76
N THR A 40 -12.89 -8.36 5.98
CA THR A 40 -13.59 -8.36 4.71
C THR A 40 -14.80 -9.30 4.67
N GLY A 41 -15.18 -9.92 5.78
CA GLY A 41 -16.31 -10.83 5.87
C GLY A 41 -17.63 -10.21 5.40
N ALA A 42 -18.30 -10.90 4.47
CA ALA A 42 -19.58 -10.45 3.91
C ALA A 42 -20.63 -10.16 5.01
N ASN A 43 -21.54 -9.22 4.74
CA ASN A 43 -22.60 -8.75 5.65
C ASN A 43 -22.14 -8.22 7.03
N GLY A 44 -20.84 -8.21 7.30
CA GLY A 44 -20.20 -7.70 8.50
C GLY A 44 -19.96 -6.19 8.44
N TYR A 45 -19.25 -5.71 9.46
CA TYR A 45 -18.76 -4.34 9.56
C TYR A 45 -17.24 -4.38 9.61
N THR A 46 -16.60 -3.37 9.06
CA THR A 46 -15.14 -3.27 9.05
C THR A 46 -14.70 -1.82 9.19
N HIS A 47 -13.47 -1.62 9.67
CA HIS A 47 -12.81 -0.34 9.46
C HIS A 47 -12.03 -0.38 8.16
N LEU A 48 -12.25 0.65 7.34
CA LEU A 48 -11.43 0.92 6.18
C LEU A 48 -10.47 2.05 6.54
N THR A 49 -9.18 1.81 6.35
CA THR A 49 -8.14 2.83 6.52
C THR A 49 -7.55 3.19 5.17
N PHE A 50 -7.76 4.43 4.76
CA PHE A 50 -7.15 5.00 3.56
C PHE A 50 -5.79 5.57 3.88
N ASN A 51 -4.74 5.16 3.18
CA ASN A 51 -3.44 5.82 3.26
C ASN A 51 -3.32 6.80 2.09
N VAL A 52 -3.20 8.09 2.40
CA VAL A 52 -3.17 9.16 1.40
C VAL A 52 -1.86 9.94 1.51
N PRO A 53 -0.92 9.71 0.58
CA PRO A 53 0.33 10.48 0.50
C PRO A 53 0.16 11.76 -0.33
N ASN A 54 1.07 12.71 -0.15
CA ASN A 54 1.15 13.92 -0.98
C ASN A 54 2.24 13.78 -2.04
N GLU A 55 1.85 13.71 -3.31
CA GLU A 55 2.79 13.52 -4.43
C GLU A 55 3.36 14.83 -4.99
N SER A 56 2.84 15.98 -4.56
CA SER A 56 3.29 17.27 -5.05
C SER A 56 4.54 17.78 -4.29
N PRO A 57 5.56 18.31 -4.99
CA PRO A 57 6.72 18.91 -4.33
C PRO A 57 6.43 20.30 -3.73
N THR A 58 5.34 20.94 -4.15
CA THR A 58 5.04 22.35 -3.82
C THR A 58 3.65 22.57 -3.25
N ALA A 59 2.66 21.85 -3.77
CA ALA A 59 1.29 21.92 -3.29
C ALA A 59 1.08 20.94 -2.13
N LYS A 60 0.13 21.29 -1.26
CA LYS A 60 -0.26 20.45 -0.14
C LYS A 60 -1.62 19.83 -0.39
N THR A 61 -1.84 18.60 0.07
CA THR A 61 -3.17 18.00 0.05
C THR A 61 -4.05 18.68 1.10
N SER A 62 -5.18 19.22 0.67
CA SER A 62 -6.11 19.98 1.51
C SER A 62 -7.47 19.31 1.66
N LYS A 63 -7.86 18.43 0.73
CA LYS A 63 -9.11 17.69 0.79
C LYS A 63 -8.97 16.30 0.18
N LEU A 64 -9.65 15.34 0.79
CA LEU A 64 -9.87 13.99 0.26
C LEU A 64 -11.37 13.74 0.20
N GLU A 65 -11.86 13.25 -0.94
CA GLU A 65 -13.24 12.80 -1.11
C GLU A 65 -13.24 11.36 -1.58
N VAL A 66 -13.83 10.45 -0.80
CA VAL A 66 -13.99 9.04 -1.16
C VAL A 66 -15.44 8.79 -1.54
N LYS A 67 -15.67 8.24 -2.73
CA LYS A 67 -16.98 7.81 -3.20
C LYS A 67 -17.28 6.42 -2.68
N LEU A 68 -18.48 6.27 -2.13
CA LEU A 68 -18.98 5.00 -1.62
C LEU A 68 -19.82 4.29 -2.69
N PRO A 69 -19.84 2.95 -2.71
CA PRO A 69 -20.58 2.19 -3.71
C PRO A 69 -22.09 2.49 -3.62
N THR A 70 -22.75 2.66 -4.77
CA THR A 70 -24.21 2.86 -4.84
C THR A 70 -24.98 1.61 -5.24
N ASP A 71 -24.34 0.69 -5.97
CA ASP A 71 -24.95 -0.58 -6.37
C ASP A 71 -25.00 -1.58 -5.20
N THR A 72 -24.00 -1.53 -4.32
CA THR A 72 -23.94 -2.28 -3.07
C THR A 72 -23.67 -1.30 -1.91
N PRO A 73 -24.66 -0.49 -1.54
CA PRO A 73 -24.44 0.62 -0.63
C PRO A 73 -24.14 0.15 0.78
N PHE A 74 -23.18 0.82 1.43
CA PHE A 74 -23.04 0.73 2.88
C PHE A 74 -24.25 1.41 3.53
N THR A 75 -24.89 0.72 4.45
CA THR A 75 -26.06 1.24 5.21
C THR A 75 -25.67 2.03 6.45
N SER A 76 -24.40 1.93 6.88
CA SER A 76 -23.83 2.56 8.05
C SER A 76 -22.41 2.99 7.72
N VAL A 77 -22.12 4.26 8.01
CA VAL A 77 -20.80 4.86 7.82
C VAL A 77 -20.54 5.82 8.97
N SER A 78 -19.40 5.65 9.64
CA SER A 78 -18.93 6.60 10.65
C SER A 78 -17.43 6.82 10.47
N VAL A 79 -16.99 8.05 10.69
CA VAL A 79 -15.58 8.46 10.46
C VAL A 79 -14.85 8.55 11.79
N LYS A 80 -13.60 8.08 11.82
CA LYS A 80 -12.70 8.33 12.94
C LYS A 80 -12.24 9.80 12.88
N PRO A 81 -12.41 10.60 13.94
CA PRO A 81 -11.90 11.98 13.96
C PRO A 81 -10.39 12.03 13.72
N VAL A 82 -9.96 13.02 12.95
CA VAL A 82 -8.55 13.32 12.68
C VAL A 82 -8.31 14.77 13.09
N GLU A 83 -7.30 15.02 13.91
CA GLU A 83 -6.95 16.36 14.37
C GLU A 83 -6.65 17.27 13.17
N GLY A 84 -7.26 18.47 13.16
CA GLY A 84 -7.06 19.43 12.07
C GLY A 84 -7.82 19.13 10.78
N TRP A 85 -8.62 18.06 10.75
CA TRP A 85 -9.44 17.70 9.61
C TRP A 85 -10.92 17.59 9.99
N SER A 86 -11.75 18.33 9.25
CA SER A 86 -13.20 18.16 9.29
C SER A 86 -13.59 16.98 8.40
N ALA A 87 -14.54 16.17 8.86
CA ALA A 87 -15.04 15.03 8.11
C ALA A 87 -16.57 15.11 7.94
N GLN A 88 -17.05 14.87 6.73
CA GLN A 88 -18.47 14.90 6.39
C GLN A 88 -18.87 13.62 5.64
N VAL A 89 -19.85 12.90 6.17
CA VAL A 89 -20.53 11.82 5.45
C VAL A 89 -21.71 12.42 4.70
N ILE A 90 -21.72 12.26 3.37
CA ILE A 90 -22.79 12.75 2.50
C ILE A 90 -23.71 11.57 2.20
N THR A 91 -25.00 11.76 2.45
CA THR A 91 -26.07 10.80 2.12
C THR A 91 -26.88 11.34 0.97
N SER A 92 -27.13 10.52 -0.05
CA SER A 92 -27.95 10.90 -1.20
C SER A 92 -28.94 9.80 -1.57
N ASP A 93 -29.91 10.15 -2.41
CA ASP A 93 -30.75 9.17 -3.10
C ASP A 93 -29.88 8.25 -3.96
N LEU A 94 -30.20 6.95 -3.92
CA LEU A 94 -29.58 5.96 -4.78
C LEU A 94 -30.16 6.07 -6.20
N PRO A 95 -29.36 5.83 -7.25
CA PRO A 95 -29.85 5.84 -8.63
C PRO A 95 -30.99 4.84 -8.87
N LYS A 96 -31.01 3.75 -8.11
CA LYS A 96 -32.05 2.72 -8.10
C LYS A 96 -32.25 2.21 -6.67
N PRO A 97 -33.47 1.81 -6.27
CA PRO A 97 -33.66 1.13 -4.99
C PRO A 97 -32.81 -0.16 -4.93
N VAL A 98 -32.17 -0.41 -3.79
CA VAL A 98 -31.35 -1.60 -3.56
C VAL A 98 -31.87 -2.34 -2.33
N THR A 99 -32.00 -3.67 -2.41
CA THR A 99 -32.38 -4.47 -1.24
C THR A 99 -31.12 -4.86 -0.45
N VAL A 100 -31.05 -4.43 0.81
CA VAL A 100 -29.98 -4.80 1.75
C VAL A 100 -30.63 -5.53 2.93
N SER A 101 -30.20 -6.77 3.19
CA SER A 101 -30.73 -7.61 4.27
C SER A 101 -32.27 -7.68 4.32
N GLY A 102 -32.92 -7.78 3.15
CA GLY A 102 -34.38 -7.87 3.03
C GLY A 102 -35.14 -6.53 3.15
N THR A 103 -34.44 -5.41 3.33
CA THR A 103 -35.03 -4.07 3.36
C THR A 103 -34.69 -3.30 2.10
N THR A 104 -35.69 -2.65 1.49
CA THR A 104 -35.47 -1.75 0.35
C THR A 104 -34.88 -0.43 0.83
N VAL A 105 -33.68 -0.11 0.35
CA VAL A 105 -32.94 1.11 0.63
C VAL A 105 -33.03 2.02 -0.60
N THR A 106 -33.43 3.27 -0.39
CA THR A 106 -33.49 4.32 -1.44
C THR A 106 -32.52 5.46 -1.20
N LYS A 107 -31.97 5.57 0.01
CA LYS A 107 -30.95 6.55 0.39
C LYS A 107 -29.82 5.86 1.14
N ALA A 108 -28.58 6.22 0.83
CA ALA A 108 -27.41 5.72 1.53
C ALA A 108 -26.28 6.75 1.52
N PRO A 109 -25.30 6.63 2.44
CA PRO A 109 -24.02 7.30 2.33
C PRO A 109 -23.40 7.09 0.93
N SER A 110 -23.12 8.18 0.23
CA SER A 110 -22.58 8.18 -1.14
C SER A 110 -21.16 8.71 -1.22
N SER A 111 -20.71 9.49 -0.25
CA SER A 111 -19.30 9.88 -0.13
C SER A 111 -18.91 10.28 1.28
N VAL A 112 -17.61 10.23 1.55
CA VAL A 112 -17.00 10.81 2.74
C VAL A 112 -15.98 11.84 2.31
N VAL A 113 -16.06 13.04 2.88
CA VAL A 113 -15.18 14.16 2.56
C VAL A 113 -14.40 14.56 3.81
N TRP A 114 -13.07 14.57 3.70
CA TRP A 114 -12.19 15.17 4.70
C TRP A 114 -11.58 16.46 4.15
N THR A 115 -11.60 17.52 4.96
CA THR A 115 -11.01 18.81 4.61
C THR A 115 -10.11 19.30 5.75
N ALA A 116 -8.85 19.56 5.43
CA ALA A 116 -7.86 20.08 6.35
C ALA A 116 -8.09 21.56 6.66
N ASP A 117 -7.79 21.97 7.88
CA ASP A 117 -7.47 23.37 8.14
C ASP A 117 -6.12 23.76 7.50
N ALA A 118 -5.78 25.05 7.52
CA ALA A 118 -4.57 25.56 6.87
C ALA A 118 -3.25 25.02 7.47
N THR A 119 -3.25 24.58 8.73
CA THR A 119 -2.06 24.11 9.45
C THR A 119 -1.79 22.63 9.27
N HIS A 120 -2.83 21.83 8.99
CA HIS A 120 -2.75 20.36 8.92
C HIS A 120 -2.80 19.79 7.49
N GLN A 121 -2.68 20.63 6.47
CA GLN A 121 -2.54 20.20 5.06
C GLN A 121 -1.27 19.36 4.88
N LEU A 122 -1.35 18.27 4.10
CA LEU A 122 -0.23 17.35 3.91
C LEU A 122 0.77 17.93 2.92
N GLY A 123 1.97 18.25 3.39
CA GLY A 123 3.07 18.72 2.55
C GLY A 123 3.84 17.59 1.87
N GLN A 124 4.90 17.96 1.15
CA GLN A 124 5.78 17.00 0.49
C GLN A 124 6.31 15.95 1.48
N ASN A 125 6.35 14.69 1.05
CA ASN A 125 6.80 13.53 1.85
C ASN A 125 5.98 13.26 3.12
N GLN A 126 4.76 13.79 3.20
CA GLN A 126 3.81 13.48 4.26
C GLN A 126 2.69 12.59 3.72
N TYR A 127 2.10 11.82 4.61
CA TYR A 127 0.91 11.03 4.36
C TYR A 127 -0.05 11.16 5.54
N GLN A 128 -1.32 10.83 5.31
CA GLN A 128 -2.32 10.75 6.37
C GLN A 128 -3.16 9.49 6.20
N ALA A 129 -3.46 8.86 7.34
CA ALA A 129 -4.42 7.78 7.41
C ALA A 129 -5.82 8.34 7.71
N PHE A 130 -6.81 8.04 6.86
CA PHE A 130 -8.21 8.38 7.09
C PHE A 130 -9.00 7.09 7.30
N SER A 131 -9.50 6.88 8.52
CA SER A 131 -10.23 5.67 8.87
C SER A 131 -11.73 5.94 8.96
N LEU A 132 -12.53 4.99 8.49
CA LEU A 132 -13.97 4.97 8.71
C LEU A 132 -14.48 3.56 8.98
N SER A 133 -15.50 3.44 9.83
CA SER A 133 -16.27 2.21 9.99
C SER A 133 -17.36 2.17 8.91
N VAL A 134 -17.46 1.06 8.21
CA VAL A 134 -18.52 0.78 7.23
C VAL A 134 -19.25 -0.49 7.55
N GLY A 135 -20.50 -0.54 7.14
CA GLY A 135 -21.23 -1.79 6.98
C GLY A 135 -22.63 -1.54 6.45
N ARG A 136 -23.38 -2.57 6.08
CA ARG A 136 -22.89 -3.94 5.93
C ARG A 136 -22.05 -4.09 4.67
N LEU A 137 -21.02 -4.93 4.72
CA LEU A 137 -20.25 -5.30 3.53
C LEU A 137 -21.10 -6.13 2.56
N PRO A 138 -20.86 -6.05 1.23
CA PRO A 138 -21.60 -6.84 0.25
C PRO A 138 -21.31 -8.34 0.37
N ALA A 139 -22.06 -9.14 -0.41
CA ALA A 139 -21.88 -10.59 -0.50
C ALA A 139 -20.43 -10.97 -0.85
N ALA A 140 -20.00 -12.16 -0.44
CA ALA A 140 -18.66 -12.67 -0.67
C ALA A 140 -18.29 -12.69 -2.16
N GLY A 141 -17.01 -12.42 -2.47
CA GLY A 141 -16.51 -12.32 -3.84
C GLY A 141 -16.85 -11.01 -4.55
N THR A 142 -17.41 -10.03 -3.84
CA THR A 142 -17.67 -8.71 -4.40
C THR A 142 -16.43 -7.83 -4.26
N THR A 143 -15.91 -7.34 -5.38
CA THR A 143 -14.89 -6.29 -5.36
C THR A 143 -15.53 -4.93 -5.11
N VAL A 144 -15.19 -4.33 -3.99
CA VAL A 144 -15.60 -2.99 -3.60
C VAL A 144 -14.53 -2.00 -4.05
N THR A 145 -14.88 -1.15 -5.00
CA THR A 145 -14.01 -0.07 -5.49
C THR A 145 -14.43 1.26 -4.87
N LEU A 146 -13.46 2.00 -4.31
CA LEU A 146 -13.65 3.22 -3.54
C LEU A 146 -12.87 4.35 -4.19
N LYS A 147 -13.44 4.88 -5.28
CA LYS A 147 -12.84 6.00 -6.02
C LYS A 147 -12.58 7.17 -5.09
N ALA A 148 -11.39 7.76 -5.18
CA ALA A 148 -11.03 8.91 -4.36
C ALA A 148 -10.65 10.12 -5.23
N ALA A 149 -10.95 11.32 -4.76
CA ALA A 149 -10.50 12.57 -5.34
C ALA A 149 -9.68 13.34 -4.30
N GLN A 150 -8.41 13.58 -4.62
CA GLN A 150 -7.46 14.28 -3.76
C GLN A 150 -7.25 15.70 -4.31
N THR A 151 -7.61 16.70 -3.51
CA THR A 151 -7.48 18.11 -3.87
C THR A 151 -6.25 18.72 -3.21
N TYR A 152 -5.51 19.48 -4.00
CA TYR A 152 -4.31 20.20 -3.58
C TYR A 152 -4.56 21.70 -3.42
N THR A 153 -3.70 22.38 -2.67
CA THR A 153 -3.79 23.82 -2.41
C THR A 153 -3.64 24.72 -3.63
N ASP A 154 -3.05 24.21 -4.71
CA ASP A 154 -2.93 24.94 -5.99
C ASP A 154 -4.18 24.79 -6.88
N GLY A 155 -5.22 24.09 -6.40
CA GLY A 155 -6.45 23.84 -7.12
C GLY A 155 -6.45 22.55 -7.94
N THR A 156 -5.32 21.85 -8.04
CA THR A 156 -5.23 20.57 -8.75
C THR A 156 -6.05 19.51 -8.02
N VAL A 157 -6.77 18.68 -8.79
CA VAL A 157 -7.47 17.50 -8.29
C VAL A 157 -6.92 16.26 -8.99
N VAL A 158 -6.44 15.31 -8.20
CA VAL A 158 -6.01 13.98 -8.66
C VAL A 158 -7.13 12.99 -8.35
N ASN A 159 -7.61 12.30 -9.38
CA ASN A 159 -8.64 11.27 -9.24
C ASN A 159 -7.98 9.90 -9.22
N TRP A 160 -8.19 9.18 -8.13
CA TRP A 160 -7.82 7.77 -7.92
C TRP A 160 -9.02 6.91 -8.33
N ASP A 161 -9.24 6.80 -9.64
CA ASP A 161 -10.40 6.13 -10.23
C ASP A 161 -10.08 5.23 -11.43
N GLU A 162 -8.79 5.02 -11.71
CA GLU A 162 -8.32 4.14 -12.79
C GLU A 162 -8.47 2.67 -12.40
N GLU A 163 -8.91 1.83 -13.34
CA GLU A 163 -9.11 0.40 -13.11
C GLU A 163 -7.79 -0.36 -13.28
N SER A 164 -7.44 -1.20 -12.30
CA SER A 164 -6.31 -2.13 -12.39
C SER A 164 -6.74 -3.39 -13.12
N VAL A 165 -6.10 -3.67 -14.25
CA VAL A 165 -6.38 -4.87 -15.08
C VAL A 165 -5.23 -5.85 -14.96
N GLU A 166 -5.54 -7.12 -14.68
CA GLU A 166 -4.53 -8.18 -14.57
C GLU A 166 -3.73 -8.32 -15.88
N GLY A 167 -2.40 -8.40 -15.75
CA GLY A 167 -1.49 -8.52 -16.89
C GLY A 167 -1.19 -7.21 -17.63
N GLN A 168 -1.79 -6.09 -17.23
CA GLN A 168 -1.45 -4.76 -17.74
C GLN A 168 -0.50 -4.01 -16.79
N PRO A 169 0.23 -2.97 -17.28
CA PRO A 169 0.97 -2.07 -16.41
C PRO A 169 0.06 -1.44 -15.35
N GLU A 170 0.61 -1.23 -14.15
CA GLU A 170 -0.12 -0.56 -13.07
C GLU A 170 -0.55 0.85 -13.51
N PRO A 171 -1.83 1.23 -13.31
CA PRO A 171 -2.29 2.57 -13.59
C PRO A 171 -1.55 3.61 -12.75
N LYS A 172 -1.60 4.88 -13.16
CA LYS A 172 -0.93 5.96 -12.44
C LYS A 172 -1.72 6.37 -11.19
N HIS A 173 -3.05 6.29 -11.25
CA HIS A 173 -3.94 6.64 -10.16
C HIS A 173 -4.99 5.53 -9.96
N PRO A 174 -4.56 4.32 -9.55
CA PRO A 174 -5.47 3.19 -9.40
C PRO A 174 -6.52 3.48 -8.33
N ALA A 175 -7.75 3.06 -8.59
CA ALA A 175 -8.84 3.15 -7.63
C ALA A 175 -8.58 2.20 -6.45
N PRO A 176 -8.60 2.69 -5.20
CA PRO A 176 -8.52 1.82 -4.03
C PRO A 176 -9.64 0.79 -4.05
N SER A 177 -9.32 -0.48 -3.82
CA SER A 177 -10.32 -1.54 -3.80
C SER A 177 -9.95 -2.68 -2.85
N PHE A 178 -10.96 -3.44 -2.44
CA PHE A 178 -10.80 -4.70 -1.72
C PHE A 178 -11.90 -5.68 -2.13
N THR A 179 -11.71 -6.98 -1.88
CA THR A 179 -12.71 -8.00 -2.19
C THR A 179 -13.26 -8.57 -0.89
N THR A 180 -14.58 -8.70 -0.79
CA THR A 180 -15.24 -9.31 0.36
C THR A 180 -15.00 -10.81 0.40
N THR A 181 -14.75 -11.34 1.59
CA THR A 181 -14.60 -12.77 1.86
C THR A 181 -15.94 -13.38 2.27
N ALA A 182 -15.98 -14.70 2.39
CA ALA A 182 -17.11 -15.39 3.04
C ALA A 182 -17.36 -14.77 4.42
N GLU A 183 -18.62 -14.81 4.88
CA GLU A 183 -18.91 -14.48 6.27
C GLU A 183 -18.08 -15.40 7.17
N ASP A 184 -17.47 -14.85 8.22
CA ASP A 184 -16.95 -15.69 9.28
C ASP A 184 -18.14 -16.39 9.93
N GLY A 185 -18.37 -17.63 9.48
CA GLY A 185 -19.22 -18.55 10.19
C GLY A 185 -18.64 -18.68 11.58
N THR A 186 -19.33 -18.14 12.59
CA THR A 186 -19.27 -18.78 13.91
C THR A 186 -19.55 -20.24 13.65
N ALA A 187 -18.49 -21.06 13.68
CA ALA A 187 -18.63 -22.47 13.88
C ALA A 187 -19.51 -22.57 15.13
N ALA A 188 -20.75 -23.05 14.95
CA ALA A 188 -21.58 -23.41 16.08
C ALA A 188 -20.70 -24.27 17.00
N PRO A 189 -20.71 -24.05 18.32
CA PRO A 189 -19.93 -24.90 19.20
C PRO A 189 -20.53 -26.29 19.03
N THR A 190 -19.84 -27.18 18.29
CA THR A 190 -20.07 -28.60 18.41
C THR A 190 -19.83 -28.89 19.88
N ALA A 191 -20.90 -29.19 20.60
CA ALA A 191 -20.87 -29.60 21.99
C ALA A 191 -19.83 -30.73 22.09
N SER A 192 -18.67 -30.39 22.64
CA SER A 192 -17.64 -31.36 22.98
C SER A 192 -18.22 -32.23 24.08
N ALA A 193 -18.53 -33.47 23.72
CA ALA A 193 -18.98 -34.49 24.66
C ALA A 193 -17.92 -34.67 25.75
N ALA A 194 -18.42 -34.85 26.97
CA ALA A 194 -17.68 -34.91 28.22
C ALA A 194 -16.47 -35.85 28.21
N ALA A 195 -15.45 -35.43 28.94
CA ALA A 195 -14.18 -36.09 29.16
C ALA A 195 -14.29 -37.43 29.94
N SER A 196 -13.32 -38.31 29.68
CA SER A 196 -12.81 -39.31 30.63
C SER A 196 -11.28 -39.20 30.66
N PRO A 197 -10.59 -39.24 31.82
CA PRO A 197 -9.19 -38.87 31.94
C PRO A 197 -8.26 -40.07 31.72
N ALA A 198 -7.15 -39.86 30.99
CA ALA A 198 -6.04 -40.79 30.98
C ALA A 198 -4.68 -40.06 30.89
N ALA A 199 -3.96 -40.14 32.01
CA ALA A 199 -2.52 -40.13 32.20
C ALA A 199 -1.64 -39.08 31.50
N ALA A 200 -1.00 -38.26 32.33
CA ALA A 200 0.12 -37.39 31.98
C ALA A 200 1.34 -38.18 31.46
N ALA A 201 1.91 -37.70 30.37
CA ALA A 201 3.32 -37.88 30.04
C ALA A 201 3.84 -36.60 29.41
N GLN A 202 4.78 -35.94 30.11
CA GLN A 202 5.54 -34.82 29.58
C GLN A 202 6.45 -35.31 28.44
N ALA A 203 6.50 -34.57 27.34
CA ALA A 203 7.57 -34.67 26.36
C ALA A 203 7.87 -33.27 25.80
N SER A 204 9.00 -32.77 26.28
CA SER A 204 9.95 -31.79 25.74
C SER A 204 9.60 -31.06 24.45
N GLU A 205 9.74 -29.73 24.52
CA GLU A 205 9.89 -28.85 23.37
C GLU A 205 11.04 -29.30 22.47
N THR A 206 10.76 -29.38 21.17
CA THR A 206 11.77 -29.33 20.12
C THR A 206 11.25 -28.39 19.06
N SER A 207 11.77 -27.17 19.09
CA SER A 207 11.64 -26.17 18.05
C SER A 207 12.28 -26.69 16.76
N SER A 208 11.44 -27.05 15.78
CA SER A 208 11.86 -27.38 14.42
C SER A 208 12.02 -26.10 13.60
N ASP A 209 13.14 -25.43 13.81
CA ASP A 209 13.54 -24.25 13.03
C ASP A 209 14.19 -24.69 11.71
N ALA A 210 13.37 -25.14 10.76
CA ALA A 210 13.81 -25.59 9.43
C ALA A 210 14.17 -24.42 8.49
N ALA A 211 13.95 -23.17 8.91
CA ALA A 211 14.31 -21.97 8.15
C ALA A 211 15.75 -21.50 8.42
N SER A 212 16.34 -21.87 9.56
CA SER A 212 17.64 -21.36 10.00
C SER A 212 18.86 -22.01 9.33
N VAL A 213 18.73 -23.21 8.74
CA VAL A 213 19.86 -23.92 8.12
C VAL A 213 20.16 -23.42 6.70
N TRP A 214 19.14 -23.04 5.92
CA TRP A 214 19.33 -22.52 4.56
C TRP A 214 19.87 -21.08 4.54
N GLY A 215 19.54 -20.28 5.56
CA GLY A 215 20.08 -18.92 5.70
C GLY A 215 21.59 -18.86 5.93
N ILE A 216 22.14 -19.81 6.70
CA ILE A 216 23.58 -19.88 6.99
C ILE A 216 24.37 -20.37 5.76
N VAL A 217 23.83 -21.33 5.01
CA VAL A 217 24.50 -21.87 3.81
C VAL A 217 24.54 -20.85 2.67
N LEU A 218 23.46 -20.10 2.43
CA LEU A 218 23.43 -19.05 1.41
C LEU A 218 24.28 -17.83 1.80
N GLY A 219 24.29 -17.47 3.10
CA GLY A 219 25.13 -16.38 3.62
C GLY A 219 26.63 -16.66 3.48
N ALA A 220 27.06 -17.91 3.72
CA ALA A 220 28.45 -18.31 3.58
C ALA A 220 28.94 -18.29 2.11
N ALA A 221 28.08 -18.71 1.17
CA ALA A 221 28.41 -18.66 -0.26
C ALA A 221 28.58 -17.21 -0.76
N GLY A 222 27.70 -16.29 -0.34
CA GLY A 222 27.79 -14.86 -0.70
C GLY A 222 29.07 -14.18 -0.20
N PHE A 223 29.54 -14.53 1.00
CA PHE A 223 30.76 -13.95 1.57
C PHE A 223 32.03 -14.35 0.80
N VAL A 224 32.11 -15.60 0.31
CA VAL A 224 33.27 -16.09 -0.44
C VAL A 224 33.38 -15.39 -1.82
N PHE A 225 32.26 -15.20 -2.52
CA PHE A 225 32.26 -14.47 -3.80
C PHE A 225 32.56 -12.97 -3.61
N GLY A 226 32.04 -12.35 -2.54
CA GLY A 226 32.32 -10.94 -2.21
C GLY A 226 33.80 -10.68 -1.90
N ALA A 227 34.44 -11.59 -1.15
CA ALA A 227 35.87 -11.48 -0.82
C ALA A 227 36.78 -11.66 -2.04
N ALA A 228 36.42 -12.55 -2.97
CA ALA A 228 37.17 -12.77 -4.21
C ALA A 228 37.10 -11.55 -5.16
N ALA A 229 35.93 -10.91 -5.27
CA ALA A 229 35.75 -9.70 -6.07
C ALA A 229 36.57 -8.52 -5.50
N LEU A 230 36.59 -8.35 -4.18
CA LEU A 230 37.38 -7.30 -3.52
C LEU A 230 38.90 -7.54 -3.69
N GLY A 231 39.35 -8.80 -3.62
CA GLY A 231 40.73 -9.19 -3.87
C GLY A 231 41.22 -8.87 -5.29
N LEU A 232 40.40 -9.14 -6.30
CA LEU A 232 40.71 -8.83 -7.70
C LEU A 232 40.80 -7.32 -7.97
N VAL A 233 39.92 -6.52 -7.34
CA VAL A 233 39.95 -5.05 -7.45
C VAL A 233 41.20 -4.45 -6.79
N LEU A 234 41.63 -4.99 -5.65
CA LEU A 234 42.85 -4.53 -4.96
C LEU A 234 44.14 -4.97 -5.66
N ALA A 235 44.16 -6.17 -6.26
CA ALA A 235 45.29 -6.65 -7.04
C ALA A 235 45.46 -5.87 -8.37
N GLY A 236 44.36 -5.52 -9.04
CA GLY A 236 44.37 -4.70 -10.25
C GLY A 236 44.81 -3.25 -10.02
N ARG A 237 44.69 -2.73 -8.79
CA ARG A 237 45.22 -1.40 -8.42
C ARG A 237 46.73 -1.39 -8.19
N ARG A 238 47.35 -2.52 -7.84
CA ARG A 238 48.80 -2.62 -7.59
C ARG A 238 49.64 -2.76 -8.86
N THR A 239 49.10 -3.35 -9.93
CA THR A 239 49.84 -3.54 -11.19
C THR A 239 49.93 -2.30 -12.07
N ARG A 240 49.21 -1.21 -11.75
CA ARG A 240 49.29 0.06 -12.48
C ARG A 240 50.34 1.05 -11.98
N THR A 241 51.09 0.72 -10.92
CA THR A 241 52.15 1.59 -10.37
C THR A 241 53.56 1.13 -10.73
N ALA A 242 53.72 0.07 -11.53
CA ALA A 242 55.01 -0.37 -12.06
C ALA A 242 54.94 -0.44 -13.58
N GLY A 243 55.16 0.70 -14.23
CA GLY A 243 55.24 0.83 -15.68
C GLY A 243 55.87 2.18 -16.02
N LYS A 244 57.20 2.18 -16.02
CA LYS A 244 58.08 3.23 -16.52
C LYS A 244 58.00 3.29 -18.04
#